data_AF-A0A8W8L338-F1
#
_entry.id   AF-A0A8W8L338-F1
#
_cell.length_a   1.000
_cell.length_b   1.000
_cell.length_c   1.000
_cell.angle_alpha   90.00
_cell.angle_beta   90.00
_cell.angle_gamma   90.00
#
_symmetry.space_group_name_H-M   'P 1'
#
loop_
_entity.id
_entity.type
_entity.pdbx_description
1 polymer ?
#
loop_
_entity_poly.entity_id
_entity_poly.type
_entity_poly.pdbx_seq_one_letter_code
_entity_poly.pdbx_strand_id
1 'polypeptide(L)'
;MTGFFKNALFHFNKVHHIDKSFGFFRRAEPKGSVLGTQNTGTMAIWTHHEDVLGPAGVYKRPFTDDNYVDRMSYYYTNMFLLFYIMFSVSEEWFEFPVKCFCPNTFTDEEAIYATHVCWVEKMYFVPWNSTIPSDYDIRQLEMQIQYYQYVPVACMLMSALFYLPRLIWKQCTNSSGLKLKKLIELARSYQLEDANVLQLNELKYQYGLITTDPYSDERRKDVVRILTEYIDLYCSKAESYRAGLFPKIRERFGTLCYLGIGRHYGNFFPALQLGIRILYFLNALGHLWFLNSFIGNDFAFYGYEVVKRFFNGEENYIGTSRFPIVTLCDLEIRRMFTFYRYTIQCVVPINIFNEKFFLFLWCWLVVLSVCSLFNLFITFVKFVTPFTNISFLKKYLAMNGIYSRGDKSMKIPILRFYNHLKQDGVFILRLLAKTTNTVVVFEVVRELWEKFRQRELDEFDTKVEKNNNKKFPHVNGVVRFQNTVIHNGYGLLAHCSERDLVRRFPRETLV
;
A
#
# COMPACT_ATOMS: atom_id res chain seq x y z
N MET A 1 -23.20 -10.52 -24.59
CA MET A 1 -21.92 -10.09 -23.98
C MET A 1 -20.68 -10.28 -24.87
N THR A 2 -20.65 -11.21 -25.83
CA THR A 2 -19.45 -11.45 -26.70
C THR A 2 -19.34 -10.58 -27.95
N GLY A 3 -20.45 -9.98 -28.42
CA GLY A 3 -20.44 -9.07 -29.59
C GLY A 3 -20.01 -7.63 -29.28
N PHE A 4 -20.25 -7.15 -28.05
CA PHE A 4 -19.99 -5.75 -27.68
C PHE A 4 -18.49 -5.45 -27.51
N PHE A 5 -17.71 -6.43 -27.02
CA PHE A 5 -16.25 -6.32 -26.93
C PHE A 5 -15.54 -6.44 -28.28
N LYS A 6 -16.12 -7.13 -29.27
CA LYS A 6 -15.53 -7.26 -30.62
C LYS A 6 -15.59 -5.95 -31.41
N ASN A 7 -16.68 -5.18 -31.28
CA ASN A 7 -16.83 -3.92 -31.99
C ASN A 7 -16.02 -2.77 -31.36
N ALA A 8 -15.84 -2.78 -30.03
CA ALA A 8 -14.96 -1.83 -29.34
C ALA A 8 -13.46 -2.03 -29.71
N LEU A 9 -13.02 -3.28 -29.89
CA LEU A 9 -11.65 -3.58 -30.35
C LEU A 9 -11.43 -3.21 -31.83
N PHE A 10 -12.46 -3.30 -32.67
CA PHE A 10 -12.36 -3.00 -34.10
C PHE A 10 -12.20 -1.50 -34.38
N HIS A 11 -12.79 -0.63 -33.54
CA HIS A 11 -12.62 0.81 -33.65
C HIS A 11 -11.26 1.32 -33.10
N PHE A 12 -10.66 0.63 -32.13
CA PHE A 12 -9.33 0.98 -31.62
C PHE A 12 -8.19 0.72 -32.62
N ASN A 13 -8.34 -0.26 -33.53
CA ASN A 13 -7.34 -0.56 -34.55
C ASN A 13 -7.27 0.46 -35.70
N LYS A 14 -8.27 1.33 -35.85
CA LYS A 14 -8.30 2.34 -36.93
C LYS A 14 -7.55 3.64 -36.58
N VAL A 15 -7.25 3.86 -35.30
CA VAL A 15 -6.51 5.04 -34.81
C VAL A 15 -4.99 4.81 -34.81
N HIS A 16 -4.52 3.57 -35.01
CA HIS A 16 -3.10 3.21 -34.97
C HIS A 16 -2.33 3.37 -36.30
N HIS A 17 -2.92 4.00 -37.33
CA HIS A 17 -2.30 4.09 -38.66
C HIS A 17 -1.50 5.37 -38.94
N ILE A 18 -1.24 6.23 -37.94
CA ILE A 18 -0.53 7.51 -38.12
C ILE A 18 0.93 7.50 -37.61
N ASP A 19 1.39 6.50 -36.84
CA ASP A 19 2.79 6.45 -36.37
C ASP A 19 3.63 5.34 -37.05
N LYS A 20 3.83 5.48 -38.36
CA LYS A 20 4.87 4.76 -39.12
C LYS A 20 5.93 5.74 -39.65
N SER A 21 6.63 6.39 -38.74
CA SER A 21 7.91 7.05 -39.01
C SER A 21 8.80 6.85 -37.79
N PHE A 22 10.04 6.40 -37.99
CA PHE A 22 11.03 5.95 -36.99
C PHE A 22 10.94 4.47 -36.58
N GLY A 23 11.40 3.60 -37.49
CA GLY A 23 12.09 2.39 -37.07
C GLY A 23 13.51 2.72 -36.63
N PHE A 24 14.04 2.01 -35.63
CA PHE A 24 15.40 1.43 -35.67
C PHE A 24 15.66 0.52 -34.45
N PHE A 25 16.25 -0.64 -34.74
CA PHE A 25 16.80 -1.70 -33.86
C PHE A 25 15.85 -2.61 -33.06
N ARG A 26 15.50 -3.72 -33.71
CA ARG A 26 15.18 -5.01 -33.07
C ARG A 26 16.45 -5.88 -33.16
N ARG A 27 17.06 -6.26 -32.03
CA ARG A 27 18.02 -7.37 -31.95
C ARG A 27 17.58 -8.31 -30.83
N ALA A 28 17.23 -9.52 -31.22
CA ALA A 28 16.84 -10.62 -30.35
C ALA A 28 18.10 -11.35 -29.86
N GLU A 29 18.13 -11.80 -28.61
CA GLU A 29 19.06 -12.80 -28.08
C GLU A 29 18.45 -13.48 -26.83
N PRO A 30 18.93 -14.67 -26.38
CA PRO A 30 18.08 -15.84 -26.19
C PRO A 30 17.79 -16.19 -24.72
N LYS A 31 16.77 -17.03 -24.55
CA LYS A 31 16.33 -17.62 -23.28
C LYS A 31 17.39 -18.59 -22.73
N GLY A 32 17.93 -18.30 -21.55
CA GLY A 32 18.66 -19.25 -20.70
C GLY A 32 17.79 -19.70 -19.53
N SER A 33 17.44 -20.99 -19.51
CA SER A 33 16.73 -21.68 -18.44
C SER A 33 17.67 -22.05 -17.29
N VAL A 34 17.31 -21.72 -16.04
CA VAL A 34 17.90 -22.35 -14.85
C VAL A 34 16.78 -22.69 -13.86
N LEU A 35 16.62 -23.99 -13.60
CA LEU A 35 15.79 -24.60 -12.56
C LEU A 35 16.31 -24.23 -11.16
N GLY A 36 15.41 -24.06 -10.18
CA GLY A 36 15.83 -23.93 -8.77
C GLY A 36 14.71 -23.76 -7.74
N THR A 37 14.06 -24.87 -7.41
CA THR A 37 13.45 -25.23 -6.10
C THR A 37 12.30 -24.38 -5.50
N GLN A 38 11.13 -25.01 -5.47
CA GLN A 38 9.98 -24.71 -4.63
C GLN A 38 10.29 -24.96 -3.14
N ASN A 39 9.87 -24.05 -2.24
CA ASN A 39 9.09 -24.36 -1.02
C ASN A 39 8.94 -23.14 -0.10
N THR A 40 7.72 -22.56 -0.03
CA THR A 40 6.98 -22.26 1.20
C THR A 40 5.52 -22.00 0.84
N GLY A 41 4.66 -22.97 1.13
CA GLY A 41 3.21 -22.86 0.97
C GLY A 41 2.62 -21.85 1.96
N THR A 42 2.00 -20.80 1.42
CA THR A 42 0.94 -19.91 1.97
C THR A 42 0.87 -18.58 1.20
N MET A 43 1.80 -18.28 0.28
CA MET A 43 1.77 -17.05 -0.54
C MET A 43 1.56 -17.27 -2.05
N ALA A 44 1.34 -18.52 -2.50
CA ALA A 44 1.31 -18.86 -3.92
C ALA A 44 -0.02 -18.55 -4.65
N ILE A 45 -1.10 -18.21 -3.93
CA ILE A 45 -2.42 -17.98 -4.54
C ILE A 45 -2.54 -16.57 -5.16
N TRP A 46 -1.71 -15.61 -4.74
CA TRP A 46 -1.81 -14.21 -5.18
C TRP A 46 -0.75 -13.78 -6.21
N THR A 47 0.31 -14.56 -6.40
CA THR A 47 1.39 -14.21 -7.35
C THR A 47 1.05 -14.53 -8.81
N HIS A 48 0.15 -15.49 -9.06
CA HIS A 48 -0.23 -15.88 -10.43
C HIS A 48 -1.09 -14.84 -11.18
N HIS A 49 -1.75 -13.93 -10.46
CA HIS A 49 -2.60 -12.90 -11.09
C HIS A 49 -1.81 -11.69 -11.63
N GLU A 50 -0.56 -11.48 -11.21
CA GLU A 50 0.26 -10.37 -11.70
C GLU A 50 0.71 -10.57 -13.17
N ASP A 51 0.86 -11.82 -13.62
CA ASP A 51 1.26 -12.14 -14.99
C ASP A 51 0.11 -12.07 -16.01
N VAL A 52 -1.14 -12.29 -15.57
CA VAL A 52 -2.33 -12.33 -16.45
C VAL A 52 -2.91 -10.93 -16.69
N LEU A 53 -2.78 -10.02 -15.73
CA LEU A 53 -3.23 -8.62 -15.84
C LEU A 53 -2.09 -7.64 -16.18
N GLY A 54 -0.89 -8.17 -16.42
CA GLY A 54 0.33 -7.43 -16.75
C GLY A 54 0.38 -6.63 -18.06
N PRO A 55 -0.52 -6.73 -19.08
CA PRO A 55 -0.35 -5.94 -20.29
C PRO A 55 -0.73 -4.45 -20.14
N ALA A 56 -1.44 -4.05 -19.08
CA ALA A 56 -1.98 -2.68 -18.96
C ALA A 56 -1.07 -1.68 -18.20
N GLY A 57 0.16 -2.07 -17.83
CA GLY A 57 1.06 -1.23 -17.03
C GLY A 57 2.49 -1.17 -17.56
N VAL A 58 2.77 -0.21 -18.45
CA VAL A 58 4.05 0.03 -19.17
C VAL A 58 5.24 0.46 -18.27
N TYR A 59 5.17 0.35 -16.94
CA TYR A 59 6.33 0.68 -16.09
C TYR A 59 6.55 -0.35 -14.98
N LYS A 60 7.66 -1.10 -15.10
CA LYS A 60 8.25 -1.88 -14.00
C LYS A 60 8.63 -0.90 -12.89
N ARG A 61 7.82 -0.82 -11.84
CA ARG A 61 8.02 0.19 -10.78
C ARG A 61 9.30 -0.13 -10.01
N PRO A 62 10.25 0.82 -9.89
CA PRO A 62 11.47 0.62 -9.14
C PRO A 62 11.25 0.69 -7.62
N PHE A 63 10.03 0.67 -7.08
CA PHE A 63 9.83 0.69 -5.62
C PHE A 63 8.44 0.14 -5.30
N THR A 64 8.38 -0.97 -4.57
CA THR A 64 7.15 -1.68 -4.20
C THR A 64 7.04 -1.78 -2.69
N ASP A 65 6.74 -0.65 -2.05
CA ASP A 65 6.40 -0.59 -0.62
C ASP A 65 4.93 -0.92 -0.33
N ASP A 66 4.11 -0.98 -1.38
CA ASP A 66 2.67 -1.21 -1.32
C ASP A 66 2.29 -2.69 -1.46
N ASN A 67 1.12 -3.05 -0.93
CA ASN A 67 0.53 -4.36 -1.15
C ASN A 67 -0.39 -4.33 -2.37
N TYR A 68 -0.71 -5.49 -2.92
CA TYR A 68 -1.62 -5.61 -4.06
C TYR A 68 -3.01 -5.01 -3.78
N VAL A 69 -3.56 -5.25 -2.58
CA VAL A 69 -4.84 -4.68 -2.15
C VAL A 69 -4.83 -3.14 -2.09
N ASP A 70 -3.69 -2.51 -1.75
CA ASP A 70 -3.61 -1.05 -1.79
C ASP A 70 -3.66 -0.55 -3.23
N ARG A 71 -2.95 -1.24 -4.14
CA ARG A 71 -2.95 -0.92 -5.57
C ARG A 71 -4.37 -1.03 -6.14
N MET A 72 -5.15 -2.04 -5.75
CA MET A 72 -6.57 -2.13 -6.08
C MET A 72 -7.33 -0.87 -5.67
N SER A 73 -7.10 -0.39 -4.45
CA SER A 73 -7.76 0.80 -3.92
C SER A 73 -7.33 2.09 -4.61
N TYR A 74 -6.05 2.50 -4.54
CA TYR A 74 -5.65 3.85 -5.01
C TYR A 74 -5.33 3.94 -6.51
N TYR A 75 -5.00 2.82 -7.17
CA TYR A 75 -4.56 2.82 -8.58
C TYR A 75 -5.66 2.33 -9.51
N TYR A 76 -6.14 1.08 -9.32
CA TYR A 76 -7.13 0.50 -10.22
C TYR A 76 -8.50 1.16 -10.09
N THR A 77 -8.94 1.48 -8.86
CA THR A 77 -10.20 2.20 -8.65
C THR A 77 -10.14 3.60 -9.25
N ASN A 78 -9.03 4.34 -9.07
CA ASN A 78 -8.89 5.66 -9.67
C ASN A 78 -8.83 5.61 -11.20
N MET A 79 -8.16 4.62 -11.78
CA MET A 79 -8.16 4.41 -13.23
C MET A 79 -9.59 4.17 -13.75
N PHE A 80 -10.35 3.32 -13.06
CA PHE A 80 -11.74 3.02 -13.40
C PHE A 80 -12.66 4.25 -13.25
N LEU A 81 -12.55 5.01 -12.15
CA LEU A 81 -13.33 6.23 -11.93
C LEU A 81 -13.00 7.31 -12.95
N LEU A 82 -11.73 7.54 -13.26
CA LEU A 82 -11.30 8.52 -14.26
C LEU A 82 -11.76 8.15 -15.67
N PHE A 83 -11.73 6.86 -16.01
CA PHE A 83 -12.30 6.38 -17.27
C PHE A 83 -13.79 6.69 -17.38
N TYR A 84 -14.56 6.42 -16.33
CA TYR A 84 -15.98 6.73 -16.33
C TYR A 84 -16.28 8.23 -16.34
N ILE A 85 -15.49 9.06 -15.64
CA ILE A 85 -15.61 10.52 -15.73
C ILE A 85 -15.44 10.99 -17.18
N MET A 86 -14.38 10.52 -17.86
CA MET A 86 -14.15 10.86 -19.27
C MET A 86 -15.32 10.42 -20.17
N PHE A 87 -15.85 9.21 -19.96
CA PHE A 87 -17.00 8.68 -20.69
C PHE A 87 -18.30 9.47 -20.41
N SER A 88 -18.52 9.90 -19.16
CA SER A 88 -19.74 10.61 -18.77
C SER A 88 -19.82 12.04 -19.32
N VAL A 89 -18.67 12.66 -19.61
CA VAL A 89 -18.56 14.05 -20.08
C VAL A 89 -18.45 14.13 -21.61
N SER A 90 -18.13 13.03 -22.30
CA SER A 90 -17.95 13.07 -23.75
C SER A 90 -19.24 13.39 -24.50
N GLU A 91 -19.27 14.56 -25.12
CA GLU A 91 -20.40 15.09 -25.91
C GLU A 91 -20.71 14.24 -27.15
N GLU A 92 -19.71 13.52 -27.68
CA GLU A 92 -19.87 12.63 -28.85
C GLU A 92 -20.87 11.49 -28.62
N TRP A 93 -21.03 11.03 -27.37
CA TRP A 93 -21.91 9.90 -27.05
C TRP A 93 -23.34 10.34 -26.74
N PHE A 94 -23.52 11.61 -26.36
CA PHE A 94 -24.79 12.14 -25.88
C PHE A 94 -25.01 13.52 -26.51
N GLU A 95 -25.51 13.52 -27.75
CA GLU A 95 -25.90 14.74 -28.49
C GLU A 95 -26.80 15.66 -27.64
N PHE A 96 -27.65 15.06 -26.78
CA PHE A 96 -28.32 15.72 -25.65
C PHE A 96 -28.48 14.72 -24.48
N PRO A 97 -28.22 15.11 -23.22
CA PRO A 97 -28.35 14.20 -22.07
C PRO A 97 -29.79 13.76 -21.79
N VAL A 98 -30.76 14.55 -22.26
CA VAL A 98 -32.20 14.32 -22.11
C VAL A 98 -32.93 14.69 -23.40
N LYS A 99 -33.92 13.88 -23.78
CA LYS A 99 -34.83 14.17 -24.90
C LYS A 99 -36.27 14.18 -24.39
N CYS A 100 -37.00 15.27 -24.61
CA CYS A 100 -38.35 15.43 -24.09
C CYS A 100 -39.40 15.37 -25.21
N PHE A 101 -40.57 14.82 -24.87
CA PHE A 101 -41.75 14.78 -25.69
C PHE A 101 -42.53 16.09 -25.52
N CYS A 102 -42.16 17.08 -26.33
CA CYS A 102 -42.79 18.41 -26.33
C CYS A 102 -44.08 18.40 -27.16
N PRO A 103 -45.09 19.22 -26.81
CA PRO A 103 -46.32 19.33 -27.59
C PRO A 103 -46.07 20.01 -28.95
N ASN A 104 -46.86 19.64 -29.96
CA ASN A 104 -46.76 20.16 -31.34
C ASN A 104 -46.97 21.68 -31.47
N THR A 105 -47.42 22.35 -30.42
CA THR A 105 -47.57 23.82 -30.37
C THR A 105 -46.25 24.56 -30.18
N PHE A 106 -45.21 23.87 -29.71
CA PHE A 106 -43.89 24.48 -29.50
C PHE A 106 -43.14 24.56 -30.82
N THR A 107 -42.42 25.66 -30.99
CA THR A 107 -41.41 25.78 -32.06
C THR A 107 -40.20 24.90 -31.75
N ASP A 108 -39.39 24.58 -32.77
CA ASP A 108 -38.19 23.73 -32.59
C ASP A 108 -37.23 24.32 -31.55
N GLU A 109 -37.08 25.65 -31.52
CA GLU A 109 -36.26 26.37 -30.54
C GLU A 109 -36.84 26.29 -29.12
N GLU A 110 -38.16 26.38 -28.98
CA GLU A 110 -38.85 26.20 -27.69
C GLU A 110 -38.70 24.75 -27.18
N ALA A 111 -38.70 23.77 -28.08
CA ALA A 111 -38.47 22.37 -27.72
C ALA A 111 -37.03 22.13 -27.22
N ILE A 112 -36.03 22.69 -27.91
CA ILE A 112 -34.64 22.66 -27.46
C ILE A 112 -34.49 23.34 -26.10
N TYR A 113 -35.07 24.53 -25.92
CA TYR A 113 -35.09 25.22 -24.63
C TYR A 113 -35.71 24.37 -23.52
N ALA A 114 -36.86 23.74 -23.76
CA ALA A 114 -37.53 22.86 -22.80
C ALA A 114 -36.64 21.68 -22.38
N THR A 115 -35.90 21.07 -23.31
CA THR A 115 -34.95 19.99 -22.97
C THR A 115 -33.81 20.45 -22.07
N HIS A 116 -33.23 21.63 -22.31
CA HIS A 116 -32.17 22.17 -21.48
C HIS A 116 -32.67 22.59 -20.09
N VAL A 117 -33.84 23.24 -20.02
CA VAL A 117 -34.46 23.60 -18.75
C VAL A 117 -34.75 22.34 -17.94
N CYS A 118 -35.35 21.31 -18.54
CA CYS A 118 -35.64 20.06 -17.85
C CYS A 118 -34.41 19.27 -17.43
N TRP A 119 -33.26 19.45 -18.08
CA TRP A 119 -32.01 18.87 -17.62
C TRP A 119 -31.46 19.59 -16.37
N VAL A 120 -31.60 20.91 -16.31
CA VAL A 120 -31.12 21.73 -15.18
C VAL A 120 -32.09 21.67 -13.99
N GLU A 121 -33.39 21.68 -14.27
CA GLU A 121 -34.47 21.58 -13.32
C GLU A 121 -34.68 20.16 -12.76
N LYS A 122 -35.48 20.07 -11.71
CA LYS A 122 -35.81 18.80 -11.03
C LYS A 122 -36.74 17.95 -11.88
N MET A 123 -36.23 16.80 -12.33
CA MET A 123 -37.05 15.71 -12.88
C MET A 123 -37.51 14.77 -11.77
N TYR A 124 -38.67 14.15 -11.95
CA TYR A 124 -39.21 13.15 -11.04
C TYR A 124 -39.69 11.90 -11.79
N PHE A 125 -39.78 10.77 -11.07
CA PHE A 125 -40.26 9.50 -11.63
C PHE A 125 -41.59 9.10 -11.01
N VAL A 126 -42.55 8.74 -11.86
CA VAL A 126 -43.85 8.20 -11.46
C VAL A 126 -44.01 6.82 -12.13
N PRO A 127 -44.26 5.76 -11.35
CA PRO A 127 -44.59 4.45 -11.92
C PRO A 127 -45.80 4.51 -12.84
N TRP A 128 -45.80 3.71 -13.92
CA TRP A 128 -46.91 3.64 -14.88
C TRP A 128 -48.27 3.25 -14.28
N ASN A 129 -48.27 2.54 -13.14
CA ASN A 129 -49.49 2.10 -12.46
C ASN A 129 -50.12 3.18 -11.57
N SER A 130 -49.45 4.32 -11.37
CA SER A 130 -49.92 5.43 -10.53
C SER A 130 -50.26 6.65 -11.37
N THR A 131 -51.32 7.37 -10.99
CA THR A 131 -51.67 8.67 -11.57
C THR A 131 -50.70 9.74 -11.07
N ILE A 132 -50.38 10.70 -11.94
CA ILE A 132 -49.54 11.85 -11.56
C ILE A 132 -50.31 12.68 -10.50
N PRO A 133 -49.80 12.87 -9.27
CA PRO A 133 -50.49 13.62 -8.21
C PRO A 133 -50.80 15.05 -8.64
N SER A 134 -51.94 15.65 -8.26
CA SER A 134 -52.27 17.03 -8.64
C SER A 134 -51.44 18.08 -7.90
N ASP A 135 -50.96 17.77 -6.70
CA ASP A 135 -50.15 18.68 -5.89
C ASP A 135 -48.69 18.72 -6.36
N TYR A 136 -48.28 19.90 -6.82
CA TYR A 136 -46.92 20.16 -7.31
C TYR A 136 -45.86 20.02 -6.21
N ASP A 137 -46.18 20.42 -4.98
CA ASP A 137 -45.23 20.37 -3.87
C ASP A 137 -44.85 18.92 -3.52
N ILE A 138 -45.80 17.98 -3.63
CA ILE A 138 -45.57 16.55 -3.39
C ILE A 138 -44.67 15.96 -4.49
N ARG A 139 -44.90 16.33 -5.76
CA ARG A 139 -44.05 15.92 -6.89
C ARG A 139 -42.59 16.33 -6.69
N GLN A 140 -42.36 17.54 -6.20
CA GLN A 140 -41.03 18.08 -5.99
C GLN A 140 -40.31 17.55 -4.74
N LEU A 141 -41.04 17.28 -3.64
CA LEU A 141 -40.41 16.83 -2.39
C LEU A 141 -40.06 15.34 -2.38
N GLU A 142 -40.95 14.47 -2.86
CA GLU A 142 -40.86 13.02 -2.59
C GLU A 142 -40.25 12.20 -3.72
N MET A 143 -40.24 12.73 -4.96
CA MET A 143 -39.92 11.93 -6.16
C MET A 143 -38.79 12.50 -7.02
N GLN A 144 -38.06 13.51 -6.53
CA GLN A 144 -37.03 14.23 -7.29
C GLN A 144 -35.74 13.41 -7.50
N ILE A 145 -35.14 13.54 -8.69
CA ILE A 145 -33.89 12.86 -9.05
C ILE A 145 -32.89 13.90 -9.59
N GLN A 146 -32.03 14.41 -8.71
CA GLN A 146 -31.04 15.44 -9.06
C GLN A 146 -29.59 14.94 -9.15
N TYR A 147 -29.31 13.70 -8.74
CA TYR A 147 -27.93 13.24 -8.58
C TYR A 147 -27.14 13.20 -9.91
N TYR A 148 -27.81 13.09 -11.08
CA TYR A 148 -27.17 12.94 -12.39
C TYR A 148 -26.15 14.03 -12.71
N GLN A 149 -26.51 15.29 -12.45
CA GLN A 149 -25.64 16.45 -12.70
C GLN A 149 -24.34 16.37 -11.88
N TYR A 150 -24.43 15.76 -10.70
CA TYR A 150 -23.34 15.67 -9.74
C TYR A 150 -22.55 14.36 -9.83
N VAL A 151 -22.95 13.39 -10.67
CA VAL A 151 -22.25 12.10 -10.80
C VAL A 151 -20.77 12.26 -11.13
N PRO A 152 -20.35 13.07 -12.13
CA PRO A 152 -18.92 13.23 -12.45
C PRO A 152 -18.15 13.89 -11.31
N VAL A 153 -18.75 14.88 -10.64
CA VAL A 153 -18.16 15.58 -9.49
C VAL A 153 -17.98 14.64 -8.30
N ALA A 154 -19.00 13.83 -8.01
CA ALA A 154 -18.93 12.79 -6.98
C ALA A 154 -17.81 11.78 -7.30
N CYS A 155 -17.68 11.33 -8.55
CA CYS A 155 -16.60 10.44 -8.97
C CYS A 155 -15.21 11.08 -8.81
N MET A 156 -15.06 12.37 -9.10
CA MET A 156 -13.80 13.11 -8.87
C MET A 156 -13.44 13.16 -7.38
N LEU A 157 -14.41 13.48 -6.52
CA LEU A 157 -14.22 13.46 -5.06
C LEU A 157 -13.84 12.05 -4.57
N MET A 158 -14.52 11.02 -5.07
CA MET A 158 -14.19 9.63 -4.73
C MET A 158 -12.76 9.26 -5.13
N SER A 159 -12.33 9.64 -6.34
CA SER A 159 -10.97 9.38 -6.83
C SER A 159 -9.91 10.07 -5.96
N ALA A 160 -10.16 11.32 -5.54
CA ALA A 160 -9.28 12.05 -4.64
C ALA A 160 -9.16 11.37 -3.26
N LEU A 161 -10.27 10.93 -2.69
CA LEU A 161 -10.32 10.24 -1.40
C LEU A 161 -9.63 8.86 -1.44
N PHE A 162 -9.76 8.10 -2.54
CA PHE A 162 -9.00 6.84 -2.72
C PHE A 162 -7.49 7.04 -2.82
N TYR A 163 -7.03 8.20 -3.30
CA TYR A 163 -5.61 8.53 -3.38
C TYR A 163 -5.03 9.06 -2.05
N LEU A 164 -5.87 9.64 -1.20
CA LEU A 164 -5.48 10.31 0.05
C LEU A 164 -4.62 9.43 0.99
N PRO A 165 -4.93 8.14 1.26
CA PRO A 165 -4.10 7.31 2.13
C PRO A 165 -2.67 7.12 1.60
N ARG A 166 -2.48 7.06 0.28
CA ARG A 166 -1.15 6.95 -0.35
C ARG A 166 -0.34 8.23 -0.17
N LEU A 167 -1.01 9.38 -0.26
CA LEU A 167 -0.40 10.69 -0.04
C LEU A 167 0.06 10.85 1.41
N ILE A 168 -0.76 10.44 2.39
CA ILE A 168 -0.40 10.43 3.82
C ILE A 168 0.81 9.52 4.05
N TRP A 169 0.79 8.29 3.52
CA TRP A 169 1.93 7.37 3.66
C TRP A 169 3.23 7.99 3.14
N LYS A 170 3.21 8.60 1.95
CA LYS A 170 4.41 9.23 1.35
C LYS A 170 4.91 10.42 2.17
N GLN A 171 4.00 11.24 2.71
CA GLN A 171 4.37 12.40 3.53
C GLN A 171 4.96 11.95 4.88
N CYS A 172 4.28 11.05 5.59
CA CYS A 172 4.74 10.57 6.90
C CYS A 172 6.06 9.79 6.81
N THR A 173 6.25 8.97 5.76
CA THR A 173 7.51 8.25 5.55
C THR A 173 8.66 9.20 5.22
N ASN A 174 8.43 10.28 4.45
CA ASN A 174 9.44 11.29 4.19
C ASN A 174 9.84 12.07 5.45
N SER A 175 8.87 12.38 6.32
CA SER A 175 9.11 13.08 7.60
C SER A 175 9.72 12.19 8.69
N SER A 176 9.74 10.88 8.51
CA SER A 176 10.24 9.91 9.50
C SER A 176 11.76 9.97 9.75
N GLY A 177 12.50 10.79 8.99
CA GLY A 177 13.96 10.93 9.08
C GLY A 177 14.75 9.74 8.52
N LEU A 178 14.09 8.65 8.10
CA LEU A 178 14.70 7.55 7.35
C LEU A 178 14.07 7.51 5.94
N LYS A 179 14.87 7.90 4.93
CA LYS A 179 14.43 7.92 3.53
C LYS A 179 14.40 6.50 2.97
N LEU A 180 13.31 5.79 3.22
CA LEU A 180 13.07 4.40 2.81
C LEU A 180 13.31 4.15 1.31
N LYS A 181 12.93 5.11 0.46
CA LYS A 181 13.19 5.06 -0.98
C LYS A 181 14.68 4.96 -1.30
N LYS A 182 15.50 5.81 -0.66
CA LYS A 182 16.96 5.80 -0.85
C LYS A 182 17.60 4.51 -0.33
N LEU A 183 17.10 4.00 0.80
CA LEU A 183 17.55 2.74 1.38
C LEU A 183 17.34 1.57 0.40
N ILE A 184 16.14 1.45 -0.19
CA ILE A 184 15.83 0.38 -1.15
C ILE A 184 16.57 0.58 -2.46
N GLU A 185 16.75 1.82 -2.92
CA GLU A 185 17.53 2.13 -4.12
C GLU A 185 18.99 1.68 -3.97
N LEU A 186 19.60 1.95 -2.82
CA LEU A 186 20.94 1.45 -2.47
C LEU A 186 20.97 -0.09 -2.36
N ALA A 187 19.94 -0.69 -1.76
CA ALA A 187 19.86 -2.15 -1.68
C ALA A 187 19.63 -2.82 -3.05
N ARG A 188 19.03 -2.10 -4.02
CA ARG A 188 18.88 -2.60 -5.39
C ARG A 188 20.14 -2.36 -6.24
N SER A 189 20.90 -1.30 -5.99
CA SER A 189 22.17 -1.10 -6.73
C SER A 189 23.09 -2.31 -6.55
N TYR A 190 23.06 -2.96 -5.37
CA TYR A 190 23.71 -4.25 -5.12
C TYR A 190 23.32 -5.36 -6.15
N GLN A 191 22.08 -5.38 -6.65
CA GLN A 191 21.59 -6.39 -7.61
C GLN A 191 21.86 -6.01 -9.07
N LEU A 192 21.86 -4.72 -9.38
CA LEU A 192 22.02 -4.21 -10.75
C LEU A 192 23.47 -4.29 -11.23
N GLU A 193 24.42 -4.52 -10.32
CA GLU A 193 25.85 -4.56 -10.62
C GLU A 193 26.31 -5.84 -11.35
N ASP A 194 25.46 -6.87 -11.47
CA ASP A 194 25.88 -8.21 -11.89
C ASP A 194 26.16 -8.41 -13.40
N ALA A 195 25.96 -7.41 -14.29
CA ALA A 195 26.27 -7.56 -15.73
C ALA A 195 27.02 -6.39 -16.37
N ASN A 196 26.40 -5.20 -16.47
CA ASN A 196 27.00 -4.07 -17.21
C ASN A 196 28.12 -3.36 -16.44
N VAL A 197 28.01 -3.31 -15.11
CA VAL A 197 28.99 -2.68 -14.24
C VAL A 197 30.22 -3.58 -14.10
N LEU A 198 30.04 -4.90 -14.07
CA LEU A 198 31.12 -5.87 -14.12
C LEU A 198 32.01 -5.64 -15.35
N GLN A 199 31.42 -5.56 -16.55
CA GLN A 199 32.15 -5.30 -17.80
C GLN A 199 32.88 -3.95 -17.81
N LEU A 200 32.25 -2.88 -17.31
CA LEU A 200 32.89 -1.56 -17.22
C LEU A 200 34.05 -1.55 -16.22
N ASN A 201 33.92 -2.29 -15.12
CA ASN A 201 34.97 -2.39 -14.09
C ASN A 201 36.14 -3.25 -14.57
N GLU A 202 35.87 -4.33 -15.30
CA GLU A 202 36.91 -5.11 -15.99
C GLU A 202 37.71 -4.21 -16.93
N LEU A 203 37.04 -3.37 -17.72
CA LEU A 203 37.71 -2.39 -18.58
C LEU A 203 38.54 -1.37 -17.76
N LYS A 204 37.98 -0.78 -16.69
CA LYS A 204 38.71 0.21 -15.87
C LYS A 204 39.93 -0.38 -15.17
N TYR A 205 39.86 -1.64 -14.76
CA TYR A 205 41.00 -2.38 -14.22
C TYR A 205 42.05 -2.63 -15.31
N GLN A 206 41.62 -3.06 -16.50
CA GLN A 206 42.51 -3.26 -17.66
C GLN A 206 43.25 -1.99 -18.09
N TYR A 207 42.63 -0.81 -17.98
CA TYR A 207 43.25 0.49 -18.29
C TYR A 207 43.95 1.16 -17.09
N GLY A 208 44.04 0.51 -15.93
CA GLY A 208 44.75 1.04 -14.76
C GLY A 208 44.10 2.26 -14.10
N LEU A 209 42.83 2.56 -14.40
CA LEU A 209 42.06 3.62 -13.73
C LEU A 209 41.64 3.22 -12.31
N ILE A 210 41.56 1.91 -12.06
CA ILE A 210 41.19 1.32 -10.77
C ILE A 210 42.21 0.24 -10.45
N THR A 211 42.77 0.27 -9.24
CA THR A 211 43.75 -0.73 -8.77
C THR A 211 43.11 -1.89 -8.00
N THR A 212 41.82 -1.80 -7.70
CA THR A 212 41.05 -2.83 -7.00
C THR A 212 40.46 -3.84 -7.99
N ASP A 213 40.45 -5.12 -7.61
CA ASP A 213 39.96 -6.18 -8.50
C ASP A 213 38.51 -5.91 -8.98
N PRO A 214 38.20 -6.14 -10.27
CA PRO A 214 36.89 -5.87 -10.84
C PRO A 214 35.78 -6.75 -10.24
N TYR A 215 36.17 -7.90 -9.70
CA TYR A 215 35.32 -8.86 -8.98
C TYR A 215 35.25 -8.60 -7.46
N SER A 216 35.79 -7.48 -6.97
CA SER A 216 36.00 -7.30 -5.53
C SER A 216 34.72 -7.34 -4.68
N ASP A 217 34.70 -8.33 -3.77
CA ASP A 217 33.78 -8.49 -2.64
C ASP A 217 33.72 -7.23 -1.74
N GLU A 218 34.75 -6.38 -1.83
CA GLU A 218 34.91 -5.17 -1.02
C GLU A 218 33.84 -4.10 -1.27
N ARG A 219 33.41 -3.88 -2.54
CA ARG A 219 32.33 -2.93 -2.84
C ARG A 219 30.96 -3.41 -2.37
N ARG A 220 30.70 -4.72 -2.48
CA ARG A 220 29.49 -5.35 -1.95
C ARG A 220 29.43 -5.18 -0.43
N LYS A 221 30.57 -5.42 0.25
CA LYS A 221 30.74 -5.15 1.68
C LYS A 221 30.53 -3.68 2.03
N ASP A 222 31.01 -2.74 1.21
CA ASP A 222 30.79 -1.30 1.45
C ASP A 222 29.30 -0.93 1.39
N VAL A 223 28.56 -1.40 0.38
CA VAL A 223 27.10 -1.15 0.27
C VAL A 223 26.35 -1.73 1.47
N VAL A 224 26.68 -2.96 1.86
CA VAL A 224 26.10 -3.62 3.04
C VAL A 224 26.46 -2.87 4.32
N ARG A 225 27.71 -2.40 4.46
CA ARG A 225 28.17 -1.61 5.61
C ARG A 225 27.39 -0.30 5.73
N ILE A 226 27.23 0.43 4.62
CA ILE A 226 26.45 1.67 4.57
C ILE A 226 24.99 1.40 4.96
N LEU A 227 24.36 0.34 4.42
CA LEU A 227 22.98 -0.04 4.74
C LEU A 227 22.82 -0.37 6.23
N THR A 228 23.74 -1.18 6.75
CA THR A 228 23.79 -1.63 8.14
C THR A 228 23.96 -0.43 9.08
N GLU A 229 24.87 0.48 8.76
CA GLU A 229 25.10 1.70 9.53
C GLU A 229 23.87 2.62 9.54
N TYR A 230 23.17 2.76 8.40
CA TYR A 230 21.95 3.55 8.33
C TYR A 230 20.82 2.97 9.20
N ILE A 231 20.63 1.65 9.16
CA ILE A 231 19.62 0.94 9.96
C ILE A 231 19.97 1.01 11.44
N ASP A 232 21.24 0.76 11.79
CA ASP A 232 21.70 0.75 13.17
C ASP A 232 21.68 2.16 13.81
N LEU A 233 22.07 3.20 13.07
CA LEU A 233 21.98 4.58 13.53
C LEU A 233 20.51 4.98 13.78
N TYR A 234 19.59 4.47 12.96
CA TYR A 234 18.16 4.69 13.18
C TYR A 234 17.66 3.96 14.42
N CYS A 235 18.02 2.68 14.61
CA CYS A 235 17.57 1.87 15.74
C CYS A 235 18.15 2.36 17.07
N SER A 236 19.45 2.68 17.11
CA SER A 236 20.13 3.20 18.31
C SER A 236 19.58 4.57 18.75
N LYS A 237 19.33 5.49 17.81
CA LYS A 237 18.70 6.78 18.12
C LYS A 237 17.22 6.68 18.49
N ALA A 238 16.59 5.51 18.31
CA ALA A 238 15.22 5.28 18.75
C ALA A 238 15.12 4.99 20.25
N GLU A 239 16.22 5.02 21.02
CA GLU A 239 16.19 4.85 22.47
C GLU A 239 15.39 5.92 23.20
N SER A 240 14.71 5.49 24.27
CA SER A 240 13.72 6.26 25.01
C SER A 240 14.36 7.42 25.79
N TYR A 241 14.25 8.64 25.26
CA TYR A 241 14.55 9.86 26.01
C TYR A 241 13.53 10.06 27.14
N ARG A 242 14.04 10.19 28.37
CA ARG A 242 13.29 10.21 29.64
C ARG A 242 13.07 11.65 30.11
N ALA A 243 12.51 12.53 29.27
CA ALA A 243 12.25 13.92 29.68
C ALA A 243 10.86 14.41 29.27
N GLY A 244 10.21 15.11 30.21
CA GLY A 244 8.91 15.78 30.06
C GLY A 244 8.12 15.85 31.38
N LEU A 245 7.26 16.85 31.51
CA LEU A 245 6.23 16.92 32.55
C LEU A 245 5.20 15.80 32.24
N PHE A 246 4.98 14.84 33.14
CA PHE A 246 3.98 13.75 33.07
C PHE A 246 4.25 12.51 32.17
N PRO A 247 5.35 11.76 32.39
CA PRO A 247 5.63 10.50 31.67
C PRO A 247 4.61 9.37 31.92
N LYS A 248 3.99 9.30 33.11
CA LYS A 248 3.10 8.19 33.52
C LYS A 248 1.74 8.15 32.79
N ILE A 249 1.20 9.30 32.38
CA ILE A 249 -0.11 9.38 31.68
C ILE A 249 0.05 8.93 30.23
N ARG A 250 1.13 9.35 29.56
CA ARG A 250 1.48 8.91 28.20
C ARG A 250 1.80 7.42 28.14
N GLU A 251 2.45 6.89 29.18
CA GLU A 251 2.75 5.46 29.31
C GLU A 251 1.47 4.62 29.45
N ARG A 252 0.49 5.04 30.26
CA ARG A 252 -0.82 4.37 30.38
C ARG A 252 -1.60 4.36 29.08
N PHE A 253 -1.65 5.47 28.34
CA PHE A 253 -2.30 5.50 27.02
C PHE A 253 -1.56 4.64 25.98
N GLY A 254 -0.23 4.57 26.05
CA GLY A 254 0.59 3.71 25.20
C GLY A 254 0.47 2.21 25.50
N THR A 255 0.27 1.83 26.77
CA THR A 255 0.11 0.42 27.21
C THR A 255 -1.32 -0.09 27.13
N LEU A 256 -2.34 0.76 27.29
CA LEU A 256 -3.74 0.33 27.26
C LEU A 256 -4.18 -0.13 25.85
N CYS A 257 -3.50 0.33 24.81
CA CYS A 257 -3.93 0.09 23.42
C CYS A 257 -2.82 -0.36 22.44
N TYR A 258 -1.55 -0.52 22.84
CA TYR A 258 -0.41 -0.66 21.90
C TYR A 258 -0.33 0.42 20.80
N LEU A 259 -1.13 1.49 20.92
CA LEU A 259 -1.34 2.57 19.96
C LEU A 259 -0.49 3.81 20.27
N GLY A 260 0.55 3.66 21.10
CA GLY A 260 1.58 4.68 21.26
C GLY A 260 2.35 4.84 19.95
N ILE A 261 1.86 5.68 19.05
CA ILE A 261 2.52 6.05 17.80
C ILE A 261 3.63 7.04 18.16
N GLY A 262 4.88 6.62 18.03
CA GLY A 262 5.98 7.54 18.23
C GLY A 262 7.32 6.92 17.96
N ARG A 263 8.19 7.68 17.30
CA ARG A 263 9.60 7.33 17.04
C ARG A 263 10.34 6.87 18.32
N HIS A 264 9.92 7.37 19.47
CA HIS A 264 10.47 7.03 20.79
C HIS A 264 10.21 5.58 21.25
N TYR A 265 9.14 4.94 20.74
CA TYR A 265 8.81 3.56 21.06
C TYR A 265 9.43 2.56 20.05
N GLY A 266 9.97 3.05 18.93
CA GLY A 266 10.57 2.22 17.86
C GLY A 266 9.56 1.29 17.17
N ASN A 267 8.32 1.76 17.04
CA ASN A 267 7.21 1.12 16.35
C ASN A 267 6.56 2.07 15.31
N PHE A 268 7.25 3.14 14.90
CA PHE A 268 6.68 4.17 14.03
C PHE A 268 6.23 3.62 12.67
N PHE A 269 7.07 2.84 11.99
CA PHE A 269 6.76 2.35 10.65
C PHE A 269 5.62 1.31 10.63
N PRO A 270 5.65 0.26 11.49
CA PRO A 270 4.53 -0.67 11.61
C PRO A 270 3.22 0.00 12.03
N ALA A 271 3.26 0.96 12.96
CA ALA A 271 2.07 1.67 13.40
C ALA A 271 1.51 2.59 12.29
N LEU A 272 2.38 3.29 11.57
CA LEU A 272 1.99 4.08 10.40
C LEU A 272 1.35 3.17 9.33
N GLN A 273 1.95 2.00 9.07
CA GLN A 273 1.40 1.06 8.11
C GLN A 273 0.01 0.58 8.55
N LEU A 274 -0.17 0.22 9.82
CA LEU A 274 -1.46 -0.17 10.39
C LEU A 274 -2.49 0.96 10.24
N GLY A 275 -2.14 2.19 10.58
CA GLY A 275 -3.01 3.36 10.44
C GLY A 275 -3.46 3.59 9.00
N ILE A 276 -2.54 3.44 8.03
CA ILE A 276 -2.89 3.53 6.61
C ILE A 276 -3.82 2.40 6.16
N ARG A 277 -3.66 1.17 6.67
CA ARG A 277 -4.60 0.06 6.36
C ARG A 277 -5.98 0.31 6.93
N ILE A 278 -6.07 0.86 8.14
CA ILE A 278 -7.33 1.28 8.74
C ILE A 278 -7.97 2.35 7.86
N LEU A 279 -7.20 3.34 7.43
CA LEU A 279 -7.70 4.41 6.57
C LEU A 279 -8.21 3.88 5.22
N TYR A 280 -7.53 2.93 4.57
CA TYR A 280 -8.03 2.28 3.35
C TYR A 280 -9.35 1.53 3.57
N PHE A 281 -9.47 0.78 4.67
CA PHE A 281 -10.69 0.05 5.01
C PHE A 281 -11.86 1.01 5.30
N LEU A 282 -11.63 2.03 6.12
CA LEU A 282 -12.63 3.06 6.42
C LEU A 282 -13.01 3.86 5.17
N ASN A 283 -12.06 4.12 4.26
CA ASN A 283 -12.36 4.79 3.01
C ASN A 283 -13.27 3.94 2.11
N ALA A 284 -13.01 2.63 2.00
CA ALA A 284 -13.86 1.71 1.23
C ALA A 284 -15.30 1.67 1.79
N LEU A 285 -15.46 1.55 3.12
CA LEU A 285 -16.77 1.61 3.78
C LEU A 285 -17.43 2.99 3.64
N GLY A 286 -16.65 4.06 3.79
CA GLY A 286 -17.10 5.44 3.66
C GLY A 286 -17.66 5.72 2.27
N HIS A 287 -17.07 5.14 1.22
CA HIS A 287 -17.60 5.25 -0.14
C HIS A 287 -18.91 4.50 -0.35
N LEU A 288 -19.10 3.32 0.25
CA LEU A 288 -20.38 2.62 0.24
C LEU A 288 -21.47 3.45 0.94
N TRP A 289 -21.14 4.03 2.09
CA TRP A 289 -22.06 4.90 2.82
C TRP A 289 -22.35 6.20 2.07
N PHE A 290 -21.33 6.82 1.46
CA PHE A 290 -21.48 8.00 0.61
C PHE A 290 -22.40 7.76 -0.57
N LEU A 291 -22.24 6.64 -1.30
CA LEU A 291 -23.11 6.28 -2.42
C LEU A 291 -24.55 6.02 -1.96
N ASN A 292 -24.74 5.45 -0.76
CA ASN A 292 -26.06 5.26 -0.17
C ASN A 292 -26.79 6.59 0.05
N SER A 293 -26.10 7.58 0.58
CA SER A 293 -26.65 8.93 0.78
C SER A 293 -26.80 9.71 -0.53
N PHE A 294 -25.91 9.49 -1.51
CA PHE A 294 -25.89 10.24 -2.77
C PHE A 294 -27.01 9.84 -3.74
N ILE A 295 -27.26 8.54 -3.92
CA ILE A 295 -28.31 8.04 -4.83
C ILE A 295 -29.67 8.00 -4.11
N GLY A 296 -29.67 7.77 -2.79
CA GLY A 296 -30.88 7.49 -2.02
C GLY A 296 -31.40 6.06 -2.24
N ASN A 297 -32.53 5.72 -1.59
CA ASN A 297 -33.24 4.44 -1.77
C ASN A 297 -32.40 3.17 -1.48
N ASP A 298 -31.74 3.10 -0.31
CA ASP A 298 -31.03 1.91 0.20
C ASP A 298 -30.04 1.27 -0.80
N PHE A 299 -29.24 2.12 -1.46
CA PHE A 299 -28.20 1.66 -2.39
C PHE A 299 -27.17 0.73 -1.74
N ALA A 300 -27.01 0.74 -0.42
CA ALA A 300 -26.14 -0.17 0.31
C ALA A 300 -26.39 -1.65 -0.02
N PHE A 301 -27.64 -2.04 -0.32
CA PHE A 301 -28.01 -3.42 -0.67
C PHE A 301 -28.28 -3.64 -2.17
N TYR A 302 -28.01 -2.63 -3.01
CA TYR A 302 -28.38 -2.63 -4.42
C TYR A 302 -27.87 -3.85 -5.19
N GLY A 303 -26.57 -4.15 -5.12
CA GLY A 303 -26.02 -5.29 -5.87
C GLY A 303 -26.52 -6.64 -5.37
N TYR A 304 -26.77 -6.80 -4.07
CA TYR A 304 -27.38 -8.02 -3.52
C TYR A 304 -28.79 -8.23 -4.07
N GLU A 305 -29.60 -7.17 -4.12
CA GLU A 305 -30.95 -7.21 -4.65
C GLU A 305 -30.98 -7.59 -6.14
N VAL A 306 -30.10 -6.99 -6.95
CA VAL A 306 -29.99 -7.29 -8.38
C VAL A 306 -29.58 -8.74 -8.60
N VAL A 307 -28.58 -9.23 -7.86
CA VAL A 307 -28.11 -10.63 -7.97
C VAL A 307 -29.22 -11.61 -7.55
N LYS A 308 -29.93 -11.32 -6.45
CA LYS A 308 -31.04 -12.16 -5.98
C LYS A 308 -32.16 -12.27 -7.03
N ARG A 309 -32.56 -11.14 -7.62
CA ARG A 309 -33.62 -11.11 -8.66
C ARG A 309 -33.18 -11.81 -9.95
N PHE A 310 -31.90 -11.68 -10.32
CA PHE A 310 -31.33 -12.40 -11.46
C PHE A 310 -31.40 -13.91 -11.27
N PHE A 311 -31.05 -14.42 -10.09
CA PHE A 311 -31.18 -15.86 -9.79
C PHE A 311 -32.63 -16.35 -9.73
N ASN A 312 -33.58 -15.47 -9.41
CA ASN A 312 -35.01 -15.79 -9.37
C ASN A 312 -35.68 -15.77 -10.76
N GLY A 313 -34.97 -15.37 -11.83
CA GLY A 313 -35.51 -15.36 -13.20
C GLY A 313 -36.54 -14.26 -13.45
N GLU A 314 -36.54 -13.17 -12.68
CA GLU A 314 -37.42 -12.01 -12.91
C GLU A 314 -36.89 -11.16 -14.06
N GLU A 315 -37.46 -11.31 -15.27
CA GLU A 315 -36.99 -10.63 -16.50
C GLU A 315 -37.47 -9.17 -16.65
N ASN A 316 -38.48 -8.73 -15.89
CA ASN A 316 -39.06 -7.38 -16.00
C ASN A 316 -38.26 -6.31 -15.21
N TYR A 317 -36.99 -6.13 -15.57
CA TYR A 317 -36.07 -5.23 -14.87
C TYR A 317 -35.87 -3.86 -15.56
N ILE A 318 -36.63 -3.54 -16.61
CA ILE A 318 -36.50 -2.25 -17.30
C ILE A 318 -37.12 -1.13 -16.44
N GLY A 319 -36.27 -0.31 -15.82
CA GLY A 319 -36.66 0.93 -15.14
C GLY A 319 -36.94 0.79 -13.64
N THR A 320 -35.97 0.30 -12.85
CA THR A 320 -36.02 0.40 -11.38
C THR A 320 -36.24 1.86 -10.96
N SER A 321 -37.05 2.08 -9.91
CA SER A 321 -37.31 3.41 -9.33
C SER A 321 -36.05 4.21 -8.98
N ARG A 322 -34.90 3.53 -8.79
CA ARG A 322 -33.59 4.15 -8.55
C ARG A 322 -32.95 4.75 -9.80
N PHE A 323 -33.14 4.10 -10.96
CA PHE A 323 -32.55 4.50 -12.24
C PHE A 323 -33.64 4.46 -13.34
N PRO A 324 -34.59 5.41 -13.34
CA PRO A 324 -35.64 5.47 -14.33
C PRO A 324 -35.15 6.01 -15.68
N ILE A 325 -35.50 5.34 -16.77
CA ILE A 325 -35.18 5.78 -18.14
C ILE A 325 -36.12 6.90 -18.58
N VAL A 326 -37.35 6.89 -18.08
CA VAL A 326 -38.39 7.86 -18.38
C VAL A 326 -38.69 8.66 -17.12
N THR A 327 -38.63 9.97 -17.21
CA THR A 327 -38.93 10.91 -16.14
C THR A 327 -39.95 11.95 -16.61
N LEU A 328 -40.56 12.64 -15.65
CA LEU A 328 -41.44 13.77 -15.88
C LEU A 328 -40.74 15.06 -15.44
N CYS A 329 -41.00 16.14 -16.17
CA CYS A 329 -40.50 17.47 -15.89
C CYS A 329 -41.67 18.45 -15.92
N ASP A 330 -41.78 19.28 -14.89
CA ASP A 330 -42.76 20.36 -14.84
C ASP A 330 -42.08 21.67 -15.30
N LEU A 331 -42.43 22.13 -16.50
CA LEU A 331 -41.90 23.32 -17.15
C LEU A 331 -42.84 24.51 -16.91
N GLU A 332 -42.30 25.60 -16.36
CA GLU A 332 -43.03 26.85 -16.15
C GLU A 332 -42.58 27.91 -17.18
N ILE A 333 -43.48 28.34 -18.06
CA ILE A 333 -43.22 29.38 -19.05
C ILE A 333 -44.00 30.64 -18.69
N ARG A 334 -43.30 31.77 -18.60
CA ARG A 334 -43.91 33.08 -18.33
C ARG A 334 -44.20 33.82 -19.64
N ARG A 335 -45.48 34.16 -19.87
CA ARG A 335 -45.91 35.11 -20.92
C ARG A 335 -46.50 36.35 -20.24
N MET A 336 -46.60 37.47 -20.97
CA MET A 336 -46.77 38.87 -20.47
C MET A 336 -47.72 39.11 -19.27
N PHE A 337 -48.69 38.22 -18.98
CA PHE A 337 -49.59 38.34 -17.82
C PHE A 337 -49.90 37.02 -17.07
N THR A 338 -49.40 35.86 -17.51
CA THR A 338 -49.78 34.55 -16.93
C THR A 338 -48.64 33.54 -17.01
N PHE A 339 -48.55 32.65 -16.02
CA PHE A 339 -47.66 31.50 -16.02
C PHE A 339 -48.39 30.27 -16.58
N TYR A 340 -47.75 29.57 -17.53
CA TYR A 340 -48.26 28.32 -18.09
C TYR A 340 -47.38 27.18 -17.60
N ARG A 341 -48.00 26.16 -17.00
CA ARG A 341 -47.32 24.96 -16.50
C ARG A 341 -47.57 23.81 -17.46
N TYR A 342 -46.48 23.18 -17.92
CA TYR A 342 -46.52 21.99 -18.77
C TYR A 342 -45.83 20.86 -18.04
N THR A 343 -46.49 19.71 -17.90
CA THR A 343 -45.81 18.47 -17.50
C THR A 343 -45.42 17.73 -18.77
N ILE A 344 -44.12 17.63 -19.06
CA ILE A 344 -43.60 16.94 -20.24
C ILE A 344 -42.84 15.68 -19.85
N GLN A 345 -42.93 14.66 -20.70
CA GLN A 345 -42.24 13.39 -20.50
C GLN A 345 -40.86 13.46 -21.15
N CYS A 346 -39.83 13.06 -20.41
CA CYS A 346 -38.46 13.08 -20.87
C CYS A 346 -37.81 11.70 -20.76
N VAL A 347 -36.96 11.38 -21.72
CA VAL A 347 -36.13 10.17 -21.74
C VAL A 347 -34.71 10.59 -21.39
N VAL A 348 -34.07 9.83 -20.49
CA VAL A 348 -32.73 10.08 -19.97
C VAL A 348 -31.80 8.92 -20.37
N PRO A 349 -31.22 8.93 -21.59
CA PRO A 349 -30.44 7.81 -22.11
C PRO A 349 -29.19 7.51 -21.28
N ILE A 350 -28.55 8.53 -20.69
CA ILE A 350 -27.36 8.36 -19.85
C ILE A 350 -27.59 7.41 -18.67
N ASN A 351 -28.85 7.26 -18.23
CA ASN A 351 -29.16 6.49 -17.06
C ASN A 351 -28.96 4.98 -17.23
N ILE A 352 -29.11 4.45 -18.46
CA ILE A 352 -28.83 3.03 -18.72
C ILE A 352 -27.36 2.70 -18.44
N PHE A 353 -26.45 3.64 -18.72
CA PHE A 353 -25.03 3.48 -18.44
C PHE A 353 -24.72 3.65 -16.96
N ASN A 354 -25.33 4.65 -16.31
CA ASN A 354 -25.19 4.90 -14.88
C ASN A 354 -25.62 3.68 -14.07
N GLU A 355 -26.75 3.07 -14.42
CA GLU A 355 -27.26 1.87 -13.76
C GLU A 355 -26.25 0.72 -13.77
N LYS A 356 -25.59 0.46 -14.92
CA LYS A 356 -24.56 -0.59 -15.03
C LYS A 356 -23.25 -0.20 -14.37
N PHE A 357 -22.85 1.06 -14.49
CA PHE A 357 -21.65 1.58 -13.84
C PHE A 357 -21.76 1.47 -12.31
N PHE A 358 -22.85 1.94 -11.72
CA PHE A 358 -23.05 1.89 -10.27
C PHE A 358 -23.20 0.47 -9.74
N LEU A 359 -23.78 -0.45 -10.53
CA LEU A 359 -23.80 -1.87 -10.18
C LEU A 359 -22.39 -2.45 -10.11
N PHE A 360 -21.56 -2.20 -11.13
CA PHE A 360 -20.18 -2.65 -11.14
C PHE A 360 -19.36 -2.00 -10.01
N LEU A 361 -19.52 -0.70 -9.81
CA LEU A 361 -18.86 0.05 -8.76
C LEU A 361 -19.22 -0.49 -7.37
N TRP A 362 -20.49 -0.79 -7.11
CA TRP A 362 -20.93 -1.40 -5.84
C TRP A 362 -20.25 -2.76 -5.61
N CYS A 363 -20.28 -3.65 -6.60
CA CYS A 363 -19.62 -4.96 -6.51
C CYS A 363 -18.11 -4.82 -6.25
N TRP A 364 -17.46 -3.89 -6.95
CA TRP A 364 -16.05 -3.59 -6.78
C TRP A 364 -15.73 -3.06 -5.37
N LEU A 365 -16.53 -2.12 -4.84
CA LEU A 365 -16.38 -1.57 -3.49
C LEU A 365 -16.57 -2.62 -2.39
N VAL A 366 -17.50 -3.56 -2.56
CA VAL A 366 -17.68 -4.68 -1.62
C VAL A 366 -16.45 -5.59 -1.62
N VAL A 367 -15.96 -5.98 -2.80
CA VAL A 367 -14.73 -6.78 -2.92
C VAL A 367 -13.53 -6.05 -2.30
N LEU A 368 -13.38 -4.75 -2.57
CA LEU A 368 -12.34 -3.92 -1.96
C LEU A 368 -12.46 -3.86 -0.44
N SER A 369 -13.67 -3.75 0.11
CA SER A 369 -13.91 -3.69 1.54
C SER A 369 -13.49 -5.00 2.23
N VAL A 370 -13.84 -6.15 1.64
CA VAL A 370 -13.45 -7.49 2.14
C VAL A 370 -11.93 -7.69 2.05
N CYS A 371 -11.33 -7.40 0.90
CA CYS A 371 -9.88 -7.51 0.70
C CYS A 371 -9.10 -6.58 1.64
N SER A 372 -9.60 -5.36 1.85
CA SER A 372 -8.99 -4.38 2.76
C SER A 372 -9.11 -4.81 4.22
N LEU A 373 -10.24 -5.39 4.63
CA LEU A 373 -10.42 -5.97 5.96
C LEU A 373 -9.44 -7.11 6.22
N PHE A 374 -9.29 -8.03 5.27
CA PHE A 374 -8.36 -9.15 5.40
C PHE A 374 -6.90 -8.66 5.48
N ASN A 375 -6.54 -7.67 4.67
CA ASN A 375 -5.21 -7.08 4.69
C ASN A 375 -4.93 -6.29 5.98
N LEU A 376 -5.93 -5.58 6.51
CA LEU A 376 -5.88 -4.95 7.82
C LEU A 376 -5.66 -5.99 8.91
N PHE A 377 -6.41 -7.09 8.89
CA PHE A 377 -6.28 -8.18 9.85
C PHE A 377 -4.89 -8.81 9.84
N ILE A 378 -4.34 -9.14 8.65
CA ILE A 378 -2.97 -9.66 8.54
C ILE A 378 -1.94 -8.68 9.12
N THR A 379 -2.09 -7.38 8.82
CA THR A 379 -1.18 -6.34 9.30
C THR A 379 -1.27 -6.17 10.81
N PHE A 380 -2.50 -6.21 11.35
CA PHE A 380 -2.76 -6.17 12.78
C PHE A 380 -2.14 -7.36 13.51
N VAL A 381 -2.33 -8.58 13.01
CA VAL A 381 -1.69 -9.78 13.59
C VAL A 381 -0.17 -9.65 13.58
N LYS A 382 0.44 -9.18 12.48
CA LYS A 382 1.90 -8.94 12.39
C LYS A 382 2.39 -7.87 13.37
N PHE A 383 1.57 -6.86 13.66
CA PHE A 383 1.89 -5.80 14.61
C PHE A 383 1.82 -6.28 16.07
N VAL A 384 0.75 -7.00 16.43
CA VAL A 384 0.50 -7.47 17.81
C VAL A 384 1.38 -8.67 18.18
N THR A 385 1.75 -9.54 17.23
CA THR A 385 2.49 -10.78 17.52
C THR A 385 4.01 -10.61 17.36
N PRO A 386 4.77 -10.33 18.43
CA PRO A 386 6.23 -10.22 18.36
C PRO A 386 6.90 -11.55 17.96
N PHE A 387 6.21 -12.68 18.19
CA PHE A 387 6.70 -14.00 17.81
C PHE A 387 7.01 -14.12 16.32
N THR A 388 6.20 -13.51 15.44
CA THR A 388 6.45 -13.57 13.99
C THR A 388 7.72 -12.79 13.62
N ASN A 389 7.97 -11.66 14.28
CA ASN A 389 9.15 -10.82 14.08
C ASN A 389 10.41 -11.56 14.54
N ILE A 390 10.36 -12.20 15.71
CA ILE A 390 11.44 -13.04 16.23
C ILE A 390 11.67 -14.27 15.34
N SER A 391 10.60 -14.91 14.84
CA SER A 391 10.71 -16.06 13.93
C SER A 391 11.35 -15.68 12.60
N PHE A 392 11.06 -14.49 12.08
CA PHE A 392 11.74 -13.95 10.89
C PHE A 392 13.24 -13.79 11.17
N LEU A 393 13.62 -13.19 12.29
CA LEU A 393 15.02 -13.00 12.67
C LEU A 393 15.76 -14.32 12.85
N LYS A 394 15.14 -15.28 13.54
CA LYS A 394 15.67 -16.65 13.70
C LYS A 394 15.94 -17.34 12.37
N LYS A 395 15.10 -17.12 11.35
CA LYS A 395 15.30 -17.69 10.00
C LYS A 395 16.61 -17.20 9.39
N TYR A 396 16.87 -15.90 9.41
CA TYR A 396 18.11 -15.33 8.83
C TYR A 396 19.35 -15.63 9.68
N LEU A 397 19.23 -15.65 11.02
CA LEU A 397 20.32 -16.08 11.90
C LEU A 397 20.67 -17.56 11.74
N ALA A 398 19.67 -18.42 11.46
CA ALA A 398 19.91 -19.83 11.15
C ALA A 398 20.62 -20.01 9.81
N MET A 399 20.22 -19.23 8.79
CA MET A 399 20.90 -19.23 7.50
C MET A 399 22.37 -18.85 7.67
N ASN A 400 22.67 -17.87 8.53
CA ASN A 400 24.04 -17.41 8.84
C ASN A 400 24.88 -18.43 9.64
N GLY A 401 24.34 -19.59 10.01
CA GLY A 401 25.03 -20.59 10.83
C GLY A 401 25.21 -20.20 12.31
N ILE A 402 24.72 -19.03 12.72
CA ILE A 402 24.85 -18.51 14.10
C ILE A 402 23.86 -19.21 15.04
N TYR A 403 22.71 -19.64 14.52
CA TYR A 403 21.64 -20.25 15.31
C TYR A 403 21.28 -21.64 14.78
N SER A 404 21.41 -22.67 15.63
CA SER A 404 20.91 -24.01 15.32
C SER A 404 19.51 -24.24 15.92
N ARG A 405 18.62 -24.89 15.16
CA ARG A 405 17.23 -25.13 15.58
C ARG A 405 17.21 -26.07 16.80
N GLY A 406 16.90 -25.50 17.96
CA GLY A 406 16.77 -26.25 19.23
C GLY A 406 17.64 -25.70 20.37
N ASP A 407 18.61 -24.84 20.06
CA ASP A 407 19.47 -24.26 21.09
C ASP A 407 18.68 -23.27 21.98
N LYS A 408 18.56 -23.63 23.27
CA LYS A 408 17.89 -22.79 24.28
C LYS A 408 18.78 -21.63 24.74
N SER A 409 20.11 -21.74 24.61
CA SER A 409 21.07 -20.72 25.07
C SER A 409 20.90 -19.41 24.28
N MET A 410 20.64 -19.50 22.98
CA MET A 410 20.48 -18.35 22.09
C MET A 410 19.14 -17.62 22.20
N LYS A 411 18.18 -18.11 23.01
CA LYS A 411 16.89 -17.42 23.18
C LYS A 411 17.04 -16.01 23.76
N ILE A 412 17.87 -15.83 24.78
CA ILE A 412 18.05 -14.55 25.47
C ILE A 412 18.84 -13.55 24.60
N PRO A 413 19.98 -13.91 23.97
CA PRO A 413 20.67 -13.03 23.03
C PRO A 413 19.79 -12.57 21.87
N ILE A 414 19.00 -13.47 21.26
CA ILE A 414 18.09 -13.12 20.16
C ILE A 414 17.00 -12.16 20.62
N LEU A 415 16.46 -12.34 21.84
CA LEU A 415 15.47 -11.42 22.39
C LEU A 415 16.06 -10.04 22.66
N ARG A 416 17.30 -9.96 23.18
CA ARG A 416 18.02 -8.68 23.34
C ARG A 416 18.29 -8.01 22.00
N PHE A 417 18.72 -8.77 20.99
CA PHE A 417 18.91 -8.26 19.64
C PHE A 417 17.61 -7.73 19.03
N TYR A 418 16.48 -8.43 19.23
CA TYR A 418 15.17 -7.93 18.83
C TYR A 418 14.79 -6.63 19.57
N ASN A 419 15.10 -6.53 20.87
CA ASN A 419 14.86 -5.30 21.64
C ASN A 419 15.73 -4.13 21.17
N HIS A 420 16.95 -4.40 20.66
CA HIS A 420 17.82 -3.39 20.04
C HIS A 420 17.25 -2.88 18.70
N LEU A 421 16.88 -3.79 17.80
CA LEU A 421 16.28 -3.41 16.50
C LEU A 421 14.86 -2.83 16.64
N LYS A 422 14.15 -3.17 17.71
CA LYS A 422 12.73 -2.89 17.92
C LYS A 422 11.87 -3.40 16.76
N GLN A 423 10.59 -3.00 16.73
CA GLN A 423 9.69 -3.39 15.65
C GLN A 423 10.04 -2.70 14.32
N ASP A 424 10.53 -1.45 14.38
CA ASP A 424 10.92 -0.68 13.20
C ASP A 424 12.07 -1.31 12.42
N GLY A 425 13.14 -1.77 13.10
CA GLY A 425 14.27 -2.42 12.43
C GLY A 425 13.86 -3.72 11.73
N VAL A 426 13.03 -4.54 12.39
CA VAL A 426 12.51 -5.77 11.77
C VAL A 426 11.58 -5.47 10.60
N PHE A 427 10.80 -4.39 10.67
CA PHE A 427 9.96 -3.94 9.56
C PHE A 427 10.81 -3.55 8.34
N ILE A 428 11.88 -2.78 8.53
CA ILE A 428 12.79 -2.38 7.46
C ILE A 428 13.44 -3.61 6.82
N LEU A 429 13.90 -4.59 7.62
CA LEU A 429 14.46 -5.84 7.12
C LEU A 429 13.46 -6.68 6.32
N ARG A 430 12.19 -6.73 6.75
CA ARG A 430 11.12 -7.41 5.99
C ARG A 430 10.81 -6.69 4.68
N LEU A 431 10.86 -5.37 4.68
CA LEU A 431 10.67 -4.58 3.47
C LEU A 431 11.82 -4.80 2.48
N LEU A 432 13.06 -4.81 2.96
CA LEU A 432 14.23 -5.19 2.15
C LEU A 432 14.03 -6.59 1.57
N ALA A 433 13.65 -7.58 2.38
CA ALA A 433 13.42 -8.95 1.92
C ALA A 433 12.31 -9.09 0.87
N LYS A 434 11.33 -8.19 0.84
CA LYS A 434 10.25 -8.17 -0.17
C LYS A 434 10.70 -7.50 -1.47
N THR A 435 11.61 -6.54 -1.38
CA THR A 435 12.01 -5.68 -2.51
C THR A 435 13.31 -6.11 -3.19
N THR A 436 14.19 -6.79 -2.45
CA THR A 436 15.49 -7.27 -2.90
C THR A 436 15.65 -8.78 -2.66
N ASN A 437 16.79 -9.33 -3.07
CA ASN A 437 17.11 -10.74 -2.89
C ASN A 437 17.37 -11.09 -1.41
N THR A 438 17.07 -12.33 -1.04
CA THR A 438 17.29 -12.85 0.31
C THR A 438 18.76 -12.80 0.75
N VAL A 439 19.70 -12.81 -0.19
CA VAL A 439 21.15 -12.74 0.05
C VAL A 439 21.54 -11.39 0.67
N VAL A 440 21.00 -10.28 0.16
CA VAL A 440 21.29 -8.93 0.70
C VAL A 440 20.87 -8.84 2.15
N VAL A 441 19.67 -9.33 2.47
CA VAL A 441 19.15 -9.31 3.85
C VAL A 441 19.95 -10.23 4.76
N PHE A 442 20.42 -11.36 4.25
CA PHE A 442 21.29 -12.28 4.98
C PHE A 442 22.59 -11.61 5.43
N GLU A 443 23.29 -10.91 4.52
CA GLU A 443 24.55 -10.20 4.82
C GLU A 443 24.31 -9.05 5.80
N VAL A 444 23.26 -8.25 5.57
CA VAL A 444 22.89 -7.13 6.46
C VAL A 444 22.55 -7.62 7.87
N VAL A 445 21.82 -8.74 8.01
CA VAL A 445 21.50 -9.32 9.33
C VAL A 445 22.77 -9.83 10.02
N ARG A 446 23.73 -10.40 9.28
CA ARG A 446 25.01 -10.86 9.83
C ARG A 446 25.80 -9.69 10.41
N GLU A 447 26.00 -8.63 9.61
CA GLU A 447 26.73 -7.43 10.04
C GLU A 447 26.04 -6.71 11.21
N LEU A 448 24.69 -6.62 11.20
CA LEU A 448 23.93 -6.07 12.32
C LEU A 448 24.12 -6.89 13.61
N TRP A 449 24.18 -8.22 13.49
CA TRP A 449 24.39 -9.11 14.64
C TRP A 449 25.80 -8.97 15.22
N GLU A 450 26.82 -8.85 14.38
CA GLU A 450 28.21 -8.65 14.81
C GLU A 450 28.38 -7.32 15.55
N LYS A 451 27.85 -6.23 14.98
CA LYS A 451 27.84 -4.91 15.65
C LYS A 451 27.08 -4.90 16.97
N PHE A 452 25.99 -5.66 17.07
CA PHE A 452 25.26 -5.82 18.32
C PHE A 452 26.09 -6.60 19.35
N ARG A 453 26.74 -7.68 18.93
CA ARG A 453 27.60 -8.50 19.79
C ARG A 453 28.78 -7.71 20.34
N GLN A 454 29.43 -6.90 19.50
CA GLN A 454 30.54 -6.02 19.91
C GLN A 454 30.09 -5.04 21.00
N ARG A 455 28.93 -4.39 20.84
CA ARG A 455 28.38 -3.49 21.87
C ARG A 455 28.08 -4.18 23.19
N GLU A 456 27.52 -5.38 23.15
CA GLU A 456 27.25 -6.16 24.36
C GLU A 456 28.54 -6.57 25.08
N LEU A 457 29.63 -6.83 24.34
CA LEU A 457 30.96 -7.09 24.89
C LEU A 457 31.55 -5.82 25.53
N ASP A 458 31.53 -4.69 24.83
CA ASP A 458 32.06 -3.41 25.35
C ASP A 458 31.32 -2.97 26.64
N GLU A 459 30.01 -3.14 26.67
CA GLU A 459 29.20 -2.89 27.87
C GLU A 459 29.56 -3.81 29.03
N PHE A 460 29.89 -5.07 28.74
CA PHE A 460 30.31 -6.04 29.73
C PHE A 460 31.66 -5.66 30.33
N ASP A 461 32.65 -5.36 29.48
CA ASP A 461 34.00 -4.97 29.90
C ASP A 461 33.95 -3.70 30.77
N THR A 462 33.17 -2.70 30.36
CA THR A 462 32.95 -1.48 31.15
C THR A 462 32.32 -1.76 32.52
N LYS A 463 31.39 -2.73 32.62
CA LYS A 463 30.76 -3.13 33.89
C LYS A 463 31.76 -3.88 34.78
N VAL A 464 32.61 -4.72 34.20
CA VAL A 464 33.67 -5.45 34.90
C VAL A 464 34.71 -4.49 35.47
N GLU A 465 35.20 -3.53 34.67
CA GLU A 465 36.13 -2.48 35.14
C GLU A 465 35.55 -1.67 36.30
N LYS A 466 34.28 -1.25 36.21
CA LYS A 466 33.59 -0.53 37.30
C LYS A 466 33.46 -1.36 38.57
N ASN A 467 33.21 -2.66 38.45
CA ASN A 467 33.13 -3.56 39.60
C ASN A 467 34.50 -3.82 40.24
N ASN A 468 35.56 -3.91 39.44
CA ASN A 468 36.93 -4.05 39.93
C ASN A 468 37.38 -2.77 40.66
N ASN A 469 37.09 -1.58 40.11
CA ASN A 469 37.37 -0.30 40.77
C ASN A 469 36.55 -0.07 42.04
N LYS A 470 35.34 -0.66 42.16
CA LYS A 470 34.55 -0.65 43.41
C LYS A 470 35.07 -1.60 44.47
N LYS A 471 35.70 -2.71 44.08
CA LYS A 471 36.29 -3.70 45.02
C LYS A 471 37.64 -3.24 45.57
N PHE A 472 38.33 -2.33 44.91
CA PHE A 472 39.61 -1.78 45.36
C PHE A 472 39.59 -0.24 45.32
N PRO A 473 39.11 0.43 46.40
CA PRO A 473 39.26 1.87 46.49
C PRO A 473 40.75 2.20 46.64
N HIS A 474 41.24 3.05 45.73
CA HIS A 474 42.60 3.60 45.64
C HIS A 474 43.48 3.43 46.89
N VAL A 475 44.41 2.47 46.83
CA VAL A 475 45.68 2.60 47.55
C VAL A 475 46.63 3.32 46.58
N ASN A 476 47.10 4.49 46.99
CA ASN A 476 48.02 5.32 46.22
C ASN A 476 49.25 4.52 45.80
N GLY A 477 49.30 4.19 44.51
CA GLY A 477 50.41 3.51 43.88
C GLY A 477 50.11 3.41 42.40
N VAL A 478 50.87 4.14 41.60
CA VAL A 478 50.81 4.11 40.13
C VAL A 478 50.93 2.66 39.67
N VAL A 479 49.85 2.10 39.11
CA VAL A 479 49.96 0.90 38.28
C VAL A 479 49.68 1.33 36.84
N ARG A 480 50.75 1.72 36.15
CA ARG A 480 50.80 1.64 34.69
C ARG A 480 50.70 0.16 34.33
N PHE A 481 49.67 -0.22 33.57
CA PHE A 481 49.71 -1.48 32.83
C PHE A 481 50.63 -1.28 31.62
N GLN A 482 51.93 -1.37 31.83
CA GLN A 482 52.85 -1.77 30.77
C GLN A 482 52.93 -3.28 30.79
N ASN A 483 52.58 -3.87 29.65
CA ASN A 483 52.95 -5.21 29.17
C ASN A 483 53.69 -6.06 30.20
N THR A 484 52.95 -6.85 30.96
CA THR A 484 53.53 -7.95 31.72
C THR A 484 52.82 -9.23 31.29
N VAL A 485 53.39 -9.79 30.23
CA VAL A 485 53.51 -11.24 30.06
C VAL A 485 53.99 -11.80 31.40
N ILE A 486 53.19 -12.65 32.05
CA ILE A 486 53.66 -13.47 33.17
C ILE A 486 53.39 -14.92 32.83
N HIS A 487 54.49 -15.61 32.53
CA HIS A 487 54.63 -17.05 32.54
C HIS A 487 54.10 -17.63 33.88
N ASN A 488 53.17 -18.60 33.89
CA ASN A 488 53.18 -19.68 34.89
C ASN A 488 54.58 -20.30 34.90
N GLY A 489 54.79 -21.14 35.91
CA GLY A 489 55.69 -22.29 35.77
C GLY A 489 55.58 -23.03 34.43
N TYR A 490 54.50 -22.83 33.64
CA TYR A 490 54.39 -22.64 32.15
C TYR A 490 53.21 -21.71 31.65
N GLY A 491 53.22 -20.36 31.77
CA GLY A 491 52.14 -19.40 31.29
C GLY A 491 50.61 -19.67 31.50
N LEU A 492 49.85 -19.09 32.48
CA LEU A 492 48.36 -19.16 32.73
C LEU A 492 47.85 -18.96 34.20
N LEU A 493 47.53 -17.70 34.53
CA LEU A 493 46.79 -17.24 35.71
C LEU A 493 45.36 -17.83 35.80
N ALA A 494 44.94 -18.20 37.00
CA ALA A 494 43.53 -18.43 37.33
C ALA A 494 42.89 -17.15 37.91
N HIS A 495 41.85 -16.63 37.26
CA HIS A 495 40.59 -16.20 37.92
C HIS A 495 39.55 -15.73 36.89
N CYS A 496 38.97 -16.70 36.19
CA CYS A 496 37.55 -16.66 35.83
C CYS A 496 37.11 -18.12 35.91
N SER A 497 36.15 -18.44 36.78
CA SER A 497 35.66 -19.81 36.90
C SER A 497 35.12 -20.25 35.55
N GLU A 498 35.71 -21.30 34.98
CA GLU A 498 35.33 -21.92 33.71
C GLU A 498 33.81 -22.23 33.65
N ARG A 499 33.16 -22.35 34.81
CA ARG A 499 31.71 -22.58 34.95
C ARG A 499 30.83 -21.38 34.61
N ASP A 500 31.36 -20.15 34.62
CA ASP A 500 30.58 -18.94 34.29
C ASP A 500 30.64 -18.57 32.80
N LEU A 501 31.73 -18.92 32.12
CA LEU A 501 31.87 -18.81 30.65
C LEU A 501 31.01 -19.87 29.92
N VAL A 502 30.95 -21.09 30.45
CA VAL A 502 30.16 -22.21 29.88
C VAL A 502 28.64 -22.01 30.02
N ARG A 503 28.17 -21.09 30.88
CA ARG A 503 26.73 -20.80 31.06
C ARG A 503 26.15 -19.77 30.08
N ARG A 504 26.97 -19.07 29.28
CA ARG A 504 26.49 -17.99 28.38
C ARG A 504 26.84 -18.13 26.91
N PHE A 505 27.73 -19.04 26.51
CA PHE A 505 28.03 -19.34 25.10
C PHE A 505 28.30 -20.84 24.91
N PRO A 506 27.73 -21.49 23.86
CA PRO A 506 28.10 -22.87 23.51
C PRO A 506 29.55 -22.92 22.98
N ARG A 507 30.22 -24.05 23.26
CA ARG A 507 31.67 -24.28 23.24
C ARG A 507 32.34 -24.32 21.85
N GLU A 508 31.74 -23.77 20.79
CA GLU A 508 32.23 -23.99 19.40
C GLU A 508 32.60 -22.72 18.61
N THR A 509 32.66 -21.55 19.23
CA THR A 509 33.09 -20.30 18.55
C THR A 509 34.39 -19.73 19.10
N LEU A 510 35.38 -20.58 19.33
CA LEU A 510 36.76 -20.18 19.58
C LEU A 510 37.66 -21.05 18.69
N VAL A 511 38.06 -20.49 17.56
CA VAL A 511 39.30 -20.83 16.83
C VAL A 511 40.14 -19.58 16.82
#